data_AF-A0A554KDC8-F1
#
_entry.id   AF-A0A554KDC8-F1
#
_cell.length_a   1.000
_cell.length_b   1.000
_cell.length_c   1.000
_cell.angle_alpha   90.00
_cell.angle_beta   90.00
_cell.angle_gamma   90.00
#
_symmetry.space_group_name_H-M   'P 1'
#
loop_
_entity.id
_entity.type
_entity.pdbx_description
1 polymer ?
#
loop_
_entity_poly.entity_id
_entity_poly.type
_entity_poly.pdbx_seq_one_letter_code
_entity_poly.pdbx_strand_id
1 'polypeptide(L)'
;MEFVYSVNSIPIRLTSERWIHIVENHDELAGRFHEVLEAVGDPDLILKGKQGELLAVKLRKFLAFVAVYKEVSSSEGFIITAFETSKGKQLIKTRKIVWQKRQ
;
A
#
# COMPACT_ATOMS: atom_id res chain seq x y z
N MET A 1 8.35 -15.02 -3.29
CA MET A 1 8.44 -13.83 -2.42
C MET A 1 9.00 -12.73 -3.27
N GLU A 2 8.35 -11.58 -3.27
CA GLU A 2 8.74 -10.41 -4.05
C GLU A 2 8.89 -9.22 -3.11
N PHE A 3 9.67 -8.22 -3.51
CA PHE A 3 9.82 -6.99 -2.74
C PHE A 3 9.87 -5.77 -3.66
N VAL A 4 9.56 -4.62 -3.09
CA VAL A 4 9.65 -3.32 -3.73
C VAL A 4 10.19 -2.31 -2.73
N TYR A 5 10.96 -1.32 -3.18
CA TYR A 5 11.43 -0.26 -2.29
C TYR A 5 10.33 0.77 -2.05
N SER A 6 10.09 1.15 -0.80
CA SER A 6 9.22 2.27 -0.46
C SER A 6 9.86 3.61 -0.86
N VAL A 7 9.11 4.71 -0.71
CA VAL A 7 9.66 6.07 -0.89
C VAL A 7 10.81 6.40 0.05
N ASN A 8 10.94 5.67 1.17
CA ASN A 8 12.03 5.80 2.12
C ASN A 8 13.22 4.89 1.78
N SER A 9 13.21 4.26 0.60
CA SER A 9 14.21 3.27 0.15
C SER A 9 14.30 2.03 1.06
N ILE A 10 13.22 1.71 1.78
CA ILE A 10 13.14 0.50 2.62
C ILE A 10 12.50 -0.63 1.81
N PRO A 11 13.12 -1.83 1.74
CA PRO A 11 12.54 -2.95 1.00
C PRO A 11 11.30 -3.48 1.71
N ILE A 12 10.16 -3.48 1.02
CA ILE A 12 8.87 -3.96 1.51
C ILE A 12 8.54 -5.28 0.84
N ARG A 13 8.44 -6.36 1.64
CA ARG A 13 8.14 -7.70 1.13
C ARG A 13 6.66 -8.02 1.04
N LEU A 14 6.31 -8.81 0.04
CA LEU A 14 5.04 -9.52 -0.08
C LEU A 14 5.33 -11.02 -0.29
N THR A 15 4.97 -11.83 0.70
CA THR A 15 5.09 -13.29 0.63
C THR A 15 3.84 -13.91 0.00
N SER A 16 3.98 -15.11 -0.58
CA SER A 16 2.84 -15.83 -1.17
C SER A 16 1.76 -16.15 -0.13
N GLU A 17 2.16 -16.53 1.10
CA GLU A 17 1.24 -16.75 2.22
C GLU A 17 0.44 -15.49 2.55
N ARG A 18 1.12 -14.33 2.68
CA ARG A 18 0.44 -13.06 2.94
C ARG A 18 -0.46 -12.66 1.77
N TRP A 19 -0.04 -12.92 0.53
CA TRP A 19 -0.86 -12.65 -0.65
C TRP A 19 -2.15 -13.46 -0.65
N ILE A 20 -2.09 -14.75 -0.33
CA ILE A 20 -3.28 -15.60 -0.19
C ILE A 20 -4.23 -15.00 0.82
N HIS A 21 -3.75 -14.64 2.02
CA HIS A 21 -4.58 -14.00 3.05
C HIS A 21 -5.20 -12.66 2.62
N ILE A 22 -4.49 -11.88 1.79
CA ILE A 22 -5.04 -10.62 1.26
C ILE A 22 -6.20 -10.92 0.32
N VAL A 23 -5.99 -11.80 -0.67
CA VAL A 23 -7.02 -12.12 -1.66
C VAL A 23 -8.23 -12.81 -1.03
N GLU A 24 -8.04 -13.67 -0.01
CA GLU A 24 -9.15 -14.29 0.75
C GLU A 24 -10.10 -13.28 1.40
N ASN A 25 -9.61 -12.07 1.73
CA ASN A 25 -10.43 -10.99 2.29
C ASN A 25 -10.82 -9.93 1.25
N HIS A 26 -10.14 -9.93 0.11
CA HIS A 26 -10.20 -8.91 -0.95
C HIS A 26 -10.15 -9.58 -2.32
N ASP A 27 -11.22 -10.32 -2.66
CA ASP A 27 -11.33 -11.04 -3.94
C ASP A 27 -11.12 -10.12 -5.15
N GLU A 28 -11.42 -8.82 -5.03
CA GLU A 28 -11.18 -7.82 -6.08
C GLU A 28 -9.70 -7.69 -6.48
N LEU A 29 -8.79 -8.18 -5.63
CA LEU A 29 -7.35 -8.16 -5.86
C LEU A 29 -6.82 -9.40 -6.55
N ALA A 30 -7.66 -10.40 -6.86
CA ALA A 30 -7.21 -11.59 -7.58
C ALA A 30 -6.49 -11.21 -8.88
N GLY A 31 -5.26 -11.70 -9.05
CA GLY A 31 -4.39 -11.36 -10.20
C GLY A 31 -3.67 -10.01 -10.14
N ARG A 32 -3.91 -9.18 -9.10
CA ARG A 32 -3.35 -7.82 -8.97
C ARG A 32 -2.12 -7.73 -8.06
N PHE A 33 -1.37 -8.82 -7.93
CA PHE A 33 -0.18 -8.89 -7.06
C PHE A 33 0.82 -7.75 -7.33
N HIS A 34 1.13 -7.51 -8.61
CA HIS A 34 2.07 -6.48 -9.02
C HIS A 34 1.55 -5.06 -8.79
N GLU A 35 0.24 -4.82 -8.84
CA GLU A 35 -0.35 -3.51 -8.54
C GLU A 35 -0.22 -3.16 -7.06
N VAL A 36 -0.25 -4.15 -6.16
CA VAL A 36 0.05 -3.93 -4.74
C VAL A 36 1.48 -3.46 -4.55
N LEU A 37 2.44 -4.11 -5.22
CA LEU A 37 3.84 -3.71 -5.15
C LEU A 37 4.05 -2.33 -5.80
N GLU A 38 3.41 -2.08 -6.94
CA GLU A 38 3.45 -0.76 -7.61
C GLU A 38 2.93 0.33 -6.67
N ALA A 39 1.82 0.09 -5.96
CA ALA A 39 1.26 1.07 -5.04
C ALA A 39 2.24 1.44 -3.90
N VAL A 40 3.10 0.51 -3.46
CA VAL A 40 4.13 0.78 -2.45
C VAL A 40 5.37 1.44 -3.06
N GLY A 41 5.80 1.02 -4.24
CA GLY A 41 7.02 1.51 -4.89
C GLY A 41 6.88 2.85 -5.60
N ASP A 42 5.70 3.12 -6.16
CA ASP A 42 5.37 4.37 -6.82
C ASP A 42 3.98 4.88 -6.40
N PRO A 43 3.76 5.21 -5.11
CA PRO A 43 2.50 5.79 -4.65
C PRO A 43 2.32 7.23 -5.18
N ASP A 44 1.07 7.68 -5.26
CA ASP A 44 0.76 9.10 -5.41
C ASP A 44 0.80 9.82 -4.05
N LEU A 45 0.39 9.12 -2.99
CA LEU A 45 0.29 9.62 -1.62
C LEU A 45 0.65 8.52 -0.62
N ILE A 46 1.21 8.91 0.52
CA ILE A 46 1.31 8.04 1.69
C ILE A 46 0.58 8.69 2.86
N LEU A 47 -0.34 7.94 3.44
CA LEU A 47 -1.13 8.35 4.60
C LEU A 47 -0.65 7.63 5.85
N LYS A 48 -0.77 8.29 7.01
CA LYS A 48 -0.46 7.68 8.30
C LYS A 48 -1.51 6.63 8.69
N GLY A 49 -1.02 5.48 9.13
CA GLY A 49 -1.76 4.43 9.83
C GLY A 49 -2.20 4.85 11.24
N LYS A 50 -2.88 3.93 11.94
CA LYS A 50 -3.27 4.15 13.34
C LYS A 50 -2.17 3.71 14.30
N GLN A 51 -1.43 2.66 13.96
CA GLN A 51 -0.45 1.99 14.82
C GLN A 51 0.90 1.86 14.10
N GLY A 52 1.34 2.97 13.48
CA GLY A 52 2.63 3.04 12.79
C GLY A 52 2.65 2.43 11.38
N GLU A 53 1.51 1.96 10.86
CA GLU A 53 1.41 1.59 9.44
C GLU A 53 1.55 2.82 8.54
N LEU A 54 1.92 2.57 7.29
CA LEU A 54 1.84 3.49 6.18
C LEU A 54 0.84 2.95 5.17
N LEU A 55 0.03 3.85 4.62
CA LEU A 55 -0.94 3.52 3.58
C LEU A 55 -0.44 4.15 2.29
N ALA A 56 0.14 3.34 1.42
CA ALA A 56 0.50 3.71 0.06
C ALA A 56 -0.78 3.79 -0.77
N VAL A 57 -1.07 4.95 -1.33
CA VAL A 57 -2.27 5.19 -2.13
C VAL A 57 -1.86 5.50 -3.55
N LYS A 58 -2.35 4.69 -4.48
CA LYS A 58 -2.28 4.92 -5.91
C LYS A 58 -3.67 5.34 -6.40
N LEU A 59 -3.78 6.58 -6.87
CA LEU A 59 -5.00 7.17 -7.36
C LEU A 59 -5.27 6.68 -8.78
N ARG A 60 -6.50 6.24 -9.02
CA ARG A 60 -7.04 5.94 -10.36
C ARG A 60 -8.24 6.87 -10.61
N LYS A 61 -8.77 6.85 -11.83
CA LYS A 61 -9.83 7.77 -12.27
C LYS A 61 -11.07 7.80 -11.35
N PHE A 62 -11.49 6.63 -10.86
CA PHE A 62 -12.70 6.48 -10.03
C PHE A 62 -12.47 5.75 -8.71
N LEU A 63 -11.29 5.15 -8.53
CA LEU A 63 -10.94 4.31 -7.39
C LEU A 63 -9.56 4.72 -6.87
N ALA A 64 -9.24 4.27 -5.67
CA ALA A 64 -7.90 4.29 -5.12
C ALA A 64 -7.49 2.86 -4.79
N PHE A 65 -6.28 2.49 -5.21
CA PHE A 65 -5.63 1.27 -4.76
C PHE A 65 -4.82 1.60 -3.51
N VAL A 66 -5.01 0.84 -2.43
CA VAL A 66 -4.38 1.12 -1.14
C VAL A 66 -3.61 -0.10 -0.68
N ALA A 67 -2.30 0.05 -0.51
CA ALA A 67 -1.45 -0.95 0.13
C ALA A 67 -1.07 -0.48 1.53
N VAL A 68 -1.40 -1.28 2.55
CA VAL A 68 -1.05 -1.01 3.94
C VAL A 68 0.21 -1.79 4.27
N TYR A 69 1.28 -1.09 4.66
CA TYR A 69 2.57 -1.70 4.96
C TYR A 69 3.19 -1.11 6.22
N LYS A 70 4.20 -1.80 6.76
CA LYS A 70 5.06 -1.31 7.84
C LYS A 70 6.52 -1.39 7.44
N GLU A 71 7.25 -0.36 7.77
CA GLU A 71 8.71 -0.33 7.78
C GLU A 71 9.14 -0.70 9.20
N VAL A 72 9.76 -1.86 9.38
CA VAL A 72 10.17 -2.39 10.69
C VAL A 72 11.58 -1.94 11.03
N SER A 73 12.44 -1.85 10.02
CA SER A 73 13.80 -1.32 10.12
C SER A 73 14.18 -0.58 8.83
N SER A 74 15.36 0.02 8.79
CA SER A 74 15.92 0.61 7.56
C SER A 74 16.19 -0.40 6.43
N SER A 75 16.07 -1.70 6.71
CA SER A 75 16.38 -2.78 5.77
C SER A 75 15.25 -3.81 5.63
N GLU A 76 14.13 -3.62 6.31
CA GLU A 76 13.00 -4.55 6.26
C GLU A 76 11.66 -3.84 6.50
N GLY A 77 10.70 -4.14 5.65
CA GLY A 77 9.30 -3.91 5.87
C GLY A 77 8.44 -4.97 5.20
N PHE A 78 7.14 -4.94 5.45
CA PHE A 78 6.20 -5.92 4.90
C PHE A 78 4.82 -5.30 4.64
N ILE A 79 4.11 -5.85 3.65
CA ILE A 79 2.71 -5.54 3.41
C ILE A 79 1.83 -6.31 4.41
N ILE A 80 0.91 -5.58 5.04
CA ILE A 80 -0.09 -6.10 5.97
C ILE A 80 -1.34 -6.52 5.21
N THR A 81 -1.88 -5.61 4.41
CA THR A 81 -3.07 -5.83 3.60
C THR A 81 -3.09 -4.86 2.41
N ALA A 82 -3.96 -5.10 1.43
CA ALA A 82 -4.26 -4.17 0.36
C ALA A 82 -5.76 -4.23 0.02
N PHE A 83 -6.30 -3.17 -0.55
CA PHE A 83 -7.70 -3.12 -0.99
C PHE A 83 -7.93 -2.01 -2.02
N GLU A 84 -9.03 -2.11 -2.77
CA GLU A 84 -9.52 -1.01 -3.59
C GLU A 84 -10.67 -0.26 -2.91
N THR A 85 -10.76 1.05 -3.15
CA THR A 85 -11.89 1.82 -2.64
C THR A 85 -12.28 3.00 -3.54
N SER A 86 -13.57 3.18 -3.75
CA SER A 86 -14.13 4.42 -4.34
C SER A 86 -14.11 5.59 -3.37
N LYS A 87 -13.87 5.34 -2.07
CA LYS A 87 -13.84 6.36 -1.01
C LYS A 87 -12.43 6.93 -0.78
N GLY A 88 -11.54 6.87 -1.78
CA GLY A 88 -10.17 7.38 -1.69
C GLY A 88 -10.08 8.83 -1.21
N LYS A 89 -10.95 9.71 -1.71
CA LYS A 89 -11.04 11.11 -1.25
C LYS A 89 -11.36 11.21 0.25
N GLN A 90 -12.27 10.39 0.76
CA GLN A 90 -12.62 10.37 2.18
C GLN A 90 -11.45 9.84 3.02
N LEU A 91 -10.76 8.80 2.53
CA LEU A 91 -9.59 8.25 3.19
C LEU A 91 -8.48 9.32 3.35
N ILE A 92 -8.21 10.08 2.30
CA ILE A 92 -7.22 11.18 2.32
C ILE A 92 -7.65 12.31 3.26
N LYS A 93 -8.94 12.67 3.31
CA LYS A 93 -9.45 13.71 4.21
C LYS A 93 -9.36 13.33 5.70
N THR A 94 -9.53 12.04 6.00
CA THR A 94 -9.61 11.54 7.39
C THR A 94 -8.26 11.15 7.98
N ARG A 95 -7.20 11.11 7.17
CA ARG A 95 -5.85 10.69 7.59
C ARG A 95 -4.82 11.76 7.28
N LYS A 96 -3.79 11.84 8.11
CA LYS A 96 -2.64 12.72 7.87
C LYS A 96 -1.85 12.20 6.67
N ILE A 97 -1.67 13.05 5.66
CA ILE A 97 -0.71 12.83 4.57
C ILE A 97 0.69 13.01 5.14
N VAL A 98 1.56 12.00 4.98
CA VAL A 98 2.96 12.05 5.43
C VAL A 98 3.94 12.21 4.28
N TRP A 99 3.52 11.83 3.07
CA TRP A 99 4.29 12.04 1.85
C TRP A 99 3.33 12.17 0.66
N GLN A 100 3.72 12.96 -0.34
CA GLN A 100 2.98 13.14 -1.58
C GLN A 100 3.97 13.27 -2.73
N LYS A 101 3.69 12.57 -3.83
CA LYS A 101 4.48 12.66 -5.05
C LYS A 101 4.42 14.09 -5.58
N ARG A 102 5.59 14.71 -5.78
CA ARG A 102 5.69 16.00 -6.46
C ARG A 102 5.57 15.75 -7.96
N GLN A 103 4.68 16.49 -8.62
CA GLN A 103 4.58 16.54 -10.08
C GLN A 103 5.73 17.34 -10.68
#